data_AF-A0A955T3K2-F1
#
_entry.id   AF-A0A955T3K2-F1
#
_cell.length_a   1.000
_cell.length_b   1.000
_cell.length_c   1.000
_cell.angle_alpha   90.00
_cell.angle_beta   90.00
_cell.angle_gamma   90.00
#
_symmetry.space_group_name_H-M   'P 1'
#
loop_
_entity.id
_entity.type
_entity.pdbx_description
1 polymer ?
#
loop_
_entity_poly.entity_id
_entity_poly.type
_entity_poly.pdbx_seq_one_letter_code
_entity_poly.pdbx_strand_id
1 'polypeptide(L)'
;MDDKRENGLEQRESFDYGVGTFQRKGPFMSPNDRHSPMRIRLSEERRTRILEEIRLFFDEEMDREISSFQAERLLDLFIKKLGPAVYNQAIQDARGFMMDKLEDLEGEFFEPVDD
;
A
#
# COMPACT_ATOMS: atom_id res chain seq x y z
N MET A 1 4.66 -51.45 2.14
CA MET A 1 4.00 -51.38 0.82
C MET A 1 2.51 -51.30 1.15
N ASP A 2 1.83 -50.17 1.13
CA ASP A 2 2.10 -48.93 0.43
C ASP A 2 1.70 -47.69 1.26
N ASP A 3 2.61 -46.75 1.21
CA ASP A 3 2.48 -45.35 1.56
C ASP A 3 1.83 -44.66 0.36
N LYS A 4 0.83 -43.80 0.62
CA LYS A 4 0.59 -42.56 -0.14
C LYS A 4 -0.59 -41.79 0.47
N ARG A 5 -0.22 -40.81 1.28
CA ARG A 5 -1.03 -39.62 1.55
C ARG A 5 -0.83 -38.65 0.37
N GLU A 6 -1.89 -38.34 -0.36
CA GLU A 6 -2.01 -37.17 -1.26
C GLU A 6 -3.16 -36.32 -0.70
N ASN A 7 -2.95 -35.24 0.06
CA ASN A 7 -2.36 -33.93 -0.22
C ASN A 7 -3.28 -32.99 -1.04
N GLY A 8 -3.72 -31.92 -0.37
CA GLY A 8 -3.88 -30.57 -0.95
C GLY A 8 -5.12 -30.25 -1.79
N LEU A 9 -6.25 -29.96 -1.15
CA LEU A 9 -7.31 -29.15 -1.76
C LEU A 9 -6.86 -27.67 -1.79
N GLU A 10 -6.22 -27.24 -2.87
CA GLU A 10 -6.03 -25.82 -3.18
C GLU A 10 -7.40 -25.19 -3.48
N GLN A 11 -7.98 -24.50 -2.50
CA GLN A 11 -9.09 -23.57 -2.76
C GLN A 11 -8.52 -22.36 -3.48
N ARG A 12 -8.82 -22.25 -4.78
CA ARG A 12 -8.45 -21.14 -5.64
C ARG A 12 -9.50 -20.04 -5.47
N GLU A 13 -9.17 -18.97 -4.76
CA GLU A 13 -9.98 -17.74 -4.84
C GLU A 13 -9.56 -16.94 -6.07
N SER A 14 -10.46 -16.88 -7.05
CA SER A 14 -10.34 -16.01 -8.22
C SER A 14 -10.93 -14.64 -7.88
N PHE A 15 -10.09 -13.61 -7.80
CA PHE A 15 -10.56 -12.22 -7.79
C PHE A 15 -10.39 -11.64 -9.19
N ASP A 16 -11.52 -11.47 -9.89
CA ASP A 16 -11.59 -10.87 -11.21
C ASP A 16 -11.63 -9.34 -11.07
N TYR A 17 -10.47 -8.71 -11.29
CA TYR A 17 -10.41 -7.29 -11.64
C TYR A 17 -9.98 -7.23 -13.10
N GLY A 18 -10.96 -7.10 -13.99
CA GLY A 18 -10.82 -7.25 -15.42
C GLY A 18 -9.72 -6.39 -16.03
N VAL A 19 -8.55 -7.01 -16.26
CA VAL A 19 -7.62 -6.82 -17.38
C VAL A 19 -6.56 -7.93 -17.31
N GLY A 20 -6.75 -9.01 -18.07
CA GLY A 20 -5.71 -10.00 -18.41
C GLY A 20 -5.32 -11.00 -17.32
N THR A 21 -5.38 -12.30 -17.63
CA THR A 21 -4.91 -13.38 -16.77
C THR A 21 -3.37 -13.45 -16.75
N PHE A 22 -2.72 -12.59 -15.96
CA PHE A 22 -1.29 -12.73 -15.67
C PHE A 22 -1.08 -13.74 -14.54
N GLN A 23 -0.67 -14.96 -14.90
CA GLN A 23 -0.19 -15.98 -13.96
C GLN A 23 1.18 -15.56 -13.42
N ARG A 24 1.21 -14.70 -12.39
CA ARG A 24 2.46 -14.40 -11.68
C ARG A 24 2.87 -15.64 -10.88
N LYS A 25 3.83 -16.41 -11.41
CA LYS A 25 4.69 -17.30 -10.60
C LYS A 25 5.61 -16.41 -9.75
N GLY A 26 5.09 -15.89 -8.64
CA GLY A 26 5.93 -15.33 -7.58
C GLY A 26 6.68 -16.45 -6.84
N PRO A 27 7.83 -16.17 -6.22
CA PRO A 27 8.54 -17.17 -5.42
C PRO A 27 7.65 -17.64 -4.27
N PHE A 28 7.64 -18.96 -4.04
CA PHE A 28 6.91 -19.65 -2.97
C PHE A 28 7.11 -18.93 -1.63
N MET A 29 6.10 -18.21 -1.16
CA MET A 29 6.10 -17.56 0.16
C MET A 29 5.78 -18.61 1.22
N SER A 30 6.56 -18.61 2.30
CA SER A 30 6.38 -19.56 3.40
C SER A 30 5.07 -19.27 4.14
N PRO A 31 4.32 -20.27 4.63
CA PRO A 31 3.03 -20.07 5.32
C PRO A 31 3.07 -19.16 6.56
N ASN A 32 4.27 -18.82 7.07
CA ASN A 32 4.45 -17.92 8.20
C ASN A 32 4.74 -16.45 7.82
N ASP A 33 4.78 -16.11 6.53
CA ASP A 33 4.86 -14.73 6.05
C ASP A 33 3.48 -14.05 6.02
N ARG A 34 2.78 -14.05 7.17
CA ARG A 34 1.59 -13.20 7.37
C ARG A 34 1.97 -11.72 7.55
N HIS A 35 2.94 -11.24 6.78
CA HIS A 35 3.09 -9.81 6.57
C HIS A 35 1.91 -9.38 5.69
N SER A 36 0.92 -8.72 6.31
CA SER A 36 0.10 -7.78 5.54
C SER A 36 1.08 -6.92 4.73
N PRO A 37 0.92 -6.76 3.40
CA PRO A 37 1.87 -6.05 2.54
C PRO A 37 1.97 -4.54 2.85
N MET A 38 1.37 -4.07 3.95
CA MET A 38 1.51 -2.69 4.43
C MET A 38 2.97 -2.38 4.76
N ARG A 39 3.65 -1.80 3.77
CA ARG A 39 5.00 -1.22 3.87
C ARG A 39 5.01 0.19 4.44
N ILE A 40 3.87 0.70 4.93
CA ILE A 40 3.81 2.03 5.53
C ILE A 40 4.43 1.92 6.93
N ARG A 41 5.69 2.35 7.04
CA ARG A 41 6.41 2.49 8.31
C ARG A 41 6.82 3.95 8.45
N LEU A 42 6.38 4.57 9.54
CA LEU A 42 6.83 5.90 9.92
C LEU A 42 8.20 5.78 10.60
N SER A 43 9.06 6.78 10.44
CA SER A 43 10.21 6.93 11.33
C SER A 43 9.73 7.26 12.75
N GLU A 44 10.51 6.93 13.76
CA GLU A 44 10.17 7.24 15.16
C GLU A 44 9.92 8.73 15.36
N GLU A 45 10.77 9.59 14.78
CA GLU A 45 10.60 11.05 14.82
C GLU A 45 9.25 11.50 14.23
N ARG A 46 8.87 10.96 13.06
CA ARG A 46 7.62 11.32 12.40
C ARG A 46 6.42 10.77 13.16
N ARG A 47 6.53 9.57 13.72
CA ARG A 47 5.50 8.97 14.56
C ARG A 47 5.26 9.83 15.80
N THR A 48 6.31 10.20 16.54
CA THR A 48 6.23 11.06 17.72
C THR A 48 5.56 12.38 17.41
N ARG A 49 5.98 13.08 16.34
CA ARG A 49 5.36 14.34 15.92
C ARG A 49 3.86 14.16 15.63
N ILE A 50 3.46 13.13 14.90
CA ILE A 50 2.04 12.90 14.59
C ILE A 50 1.25 12.58 15.86
N LEU A 51 1.81 11.85 16.82
CA LEU A 51 1.15 11.58 18.10
C LEU A 51 0.93 12.86 18.90
N GLU A 52 1.89 13.78 18.90
CA GLU A 52 1.73 15.10 19.51
C GLU A 52 0.63 15.92 18.82
N GLU A 53 0.62 15.96 17.48
CA GLU A 53 -0.41 16.64 16.70
C GLU A 53 -1.81 16.06 16.94
N ILE A 54 -1.95 14.73 17.02
CA ILE A 54 -3.23 14.09 17.34
C ILE A 54 -3.68 14.51 18.74
N ARG A 55 -2.80 14.52 19.73
CA ARG A 55 -3.17 14.92 21.10
C ARG A 55 -3.56 16.38 21.16
N LEU A 56 -2.82 17.26 20.49
CA LEU A 56 -3.09 18.69 20.42
C LEU A 56 -4.44 18.96 19.75
N PHE A 57 -4.74 18.28 18.64
CA PHE A 57 -6.04 18.42 17.97
C PHE A 57 -7.21 18.06 18.89
N PHE A 58 -7.11 16.98 19.66
CA PHE A 58 -8.16 16.59 20.59
C PHE A 58 -8.32 17.60 21.75
N ASP A 59 -7.21 18.16 22.23
CA ASP A 59 -7.21 19.17 23.28
C ASP A 59 -7.82 20.49 22.78
N GLU A 60 -7.31 21.05 21.69
CA GLU A 60 -7.69 22.37 21.18
C GLU A 60 -9.04 22.39 20.46
N GLU A 61 -9.31 21.40 19.61
CA GLU A 61 -10.49 21.41 18.73
C GLU A 61 -11.67 20.63 19.30
N MET A 62 -11.42 19.75 20.29
CA MET A 62 -12.46 18.90 20.89
C MET A 62 -12.61 19.07 22.40
N ASP A 63 -11.86 20.01 23.01
CA ASP A 63 -11.85 20.27 24.47
C ASP A 63 -11.69 18.98 25.29
N ARG A 64 -10.82 18.08 24.80
CA ARG A 64 -10.66 16.74 25.33
C ARG A 64 -9.21 16.29 25.29
N GLU A 65 -8.62 16.13 26.47
CA GLU A 65 -7.35 15.44 26.59
C GLU A 65 -7.48 13.93 26.29
N ILE A 66 -6.53 13.41 25.52
CA ILE A 66 -6.34 11.96 25.34
C ILE A 66 -4.94 11.54 25.79
N SER A 67 -4.86 10.34 26.35
CA SER A 67 -3.60 9.72 26.74
C SER A 67 -2.75 9.35 25.52
N SER A 68 -1.43 9.22 25.70
CA SER A 68 -0.51 8.76 24.65
C SER A 68 -0.91 7.40 24.08
N PHE A 69 -1.39 6.47 24.93
CA PHE A 69 -1.88 5.18 24.47
C PHE A 69 -3.10 5.31 23.55
N GLN A 70 -4.05 6.20 23.86
CA GLN A 70 -5.20 6.44 22.98
C GLN A 70 -4.77 7.06 21.64
N ALA A 71 -3.84 8.01 21.65
CA ALA A 71 -3.27 8.59 20.44
C ALA A 71 -2.56 7.53 19.57
N GLU A 72 -1.77 6.65 20.18
CA GLU A 72 -1.12 5.53 19.48
C GLU A 72 -2.13 4.60 18.82
N ARG A 73 -3.19 4.24 19.54
CA ARG A 73 -4.27 3.39 19.02
C ARG A 73 -4.99 4.03 17.83
N LEU A 74 -5.20 5.34 17.86
CA LEU A 74 -5.78 6.09 16.75
C LEU A 74 -4.84 6.12 15.55
N LEU A 75 -3.56 6.43 15.76
CA LEU A 75 -2.57 6.44 14.69
C LEU A 75 -2.44 5.06 14.02
N ASP A 76 -2.38 3.99 14.80
CA ASP A 76 -2.31 2.62 14.26
C ASP A 76 -3.58 2.24 13.49
N LEU A 77 -4.75 2.69 13.96
CA LEU A 77 -6.01 2.50 13.23
C LEU A 77 -5.95 3.20 11.86
N PHE A 78 -5.50 4.45 11.80
CA PHE A 78 -5.38 5.20 10.55
C PHE A 78 -4.38 4.57 9.60
N ILE A 79 -3.19 4.19 10.08
CA ILE A 79 -2.20 3.50 9.24
C ILE A 79 -2.79 2.21 8.68
N LYS A 80 -3.50 1.43 9.51
CA LYS A 80 -4.09 0.15 9.09
C LYS A 80 -5.27 0.28 8.13
N LYS A 81 -6.11 1.31 8.30
CA LYS A 81 -7.38 1.44 7.57
C LYS A 81 -7.30 2.41 6.40
N LEU A 82 -6.63 3.54 6.58
CA LEU A 82 -6.51 4.59 5.57
C LEU A 82 -5.21 4.48 4.77
N GLY A 83 -4.13 4.01 5.42
CA GLY A 83 -2.80 3.93 4.82
C GLY A 83 -2.76 3.30 3.43
N PRO A 84 -3.29 2.08 3.21
CA PRO A 84 -3.23 1.41 1.90
C PRO A 84 -3.89 2.21 0.78
N ALA A 85 -5.05 2.82 1.04
CA ALA A 85 -5.77 3.59 0.03
C ALA A 85 -4.97 4.85 -0.36
N VAL A 86 -4.47 5.59 0.62
CA VAL A 86 -3.66 6.81 0.39
C VAL A 86 -2.36 6.47 -0.31
N TYR A 87 -1.66 5.41 0.12
CA TYR A 87 -0.40 5.01 -0.51
C TYR A 87 -0.59 4.58 -1.97
N ASN A 88 -1.59 3.76 -2.26
CA ASN A 88 -1.86 3.31 -3.62
C ASN A 88 -2.26 4.48 -4.53
N GLN A 89 -3.07 5.41 -4.04
CA GLN A 89 -3.42 6.62 -4.80
C GLN A 89 -2.17 7.45 -5.10
N ALA A 90 -1.31 7.69 -4.09
CA ALA A 90 -0.07 8.44 -4.29
C ALA A 90 0.86 7.81 -5.34
N ILE A 91 0.93 6.48 -5.42
CA ILE A 91 1.68 5.78 -6.48
C ILE A 91 1.04 6.00 -7.85
N GLN A 92 -0.30 5.98 -7.95
CA GLN A 92 -0.98 6.25 -9.21
C GLN A 92 -0.79 7.70 -9.67
N ASP A 93 -0.86 8.66 -8.75
CA ASP A 93 -0.64 10.07 -9.04
C ASP A 93 0.79 10.32 -9.54
N ALA A 94 1.79 9.72 -8.87
CA ALA A 94 3.19 9.79 -9.29
C ALA A 94 3.40 9.16 -10.67
N ARG A 95 2.74 8.04 -10.95
CA ARG A 95 2.79 7.39 -12.27
C ARG A 95 2.19 8.27 -13.35
N GLY A 96 1.02 8.87 -13.10
CA GLY A 96 0.37 9.79 -14.03
C GLY A 96 1.27 10.96 -14.40
N PHE A 97 1.80 11.64 -13.38
CA PHE A 97 2.73 12.75 -13.58
C PHE A 97 3.95 12.39 -14.45
N MET A 98 4.53 11.21 -14.24
CA MET A 98 5.68 10.75 -15.04
C MET A 98 5.29 10.41 -16.48
N MET A 99 4.11 9.86 -16.71
CA MET A 99 3.62 9.55 -18.06
C MET A 99 3.37 10.83 -18.85
N ASP A 100 2.72 11.83 -18.24
CA ASP A 100 2.51 13.14 -18.86
C ASP A 100 3.85 13.76 -19.31
N LYS A 101 4.89 13.63 -18.49
CA LYS A 101 6.24 14.12 -18.84
C LYS A 101 6.93 13.34 -19.95
N LEU A 102 6.63 12.05 -20.09
CA LEU A 102 7.15 11.25 -21.21
C LEU A 102 6.44 11.61 -22.51
N GLU A 103 5.12 11.80 -22.48
CA GLU A 103 4.34 12.25 -23.63
C GLU A 103 4.81 13.63 -24.13
N ASP A 104 5.08 14.57 -23.20
CA ASP A 104 5.67 15.87 -23.53
C ASP A 104 6.99 15.71 -24.32
N LEU A 105 7.87 14.80 -23.90
CA LEU A 105 9.16 14.55 -24.57
C LEU A 105 9.00 13.92 -25.96
N GLU A 106 8.08 12.96 -26.10
CA GLU A 106 7.79 12.34 -27.39
C GLU A 106 7.25 13.35 -28.41
N GLY A 107 6.45 14.32 -27.95
CA GLY A 107 5.96 15.42 -28.79
C GLY A 107 7.04 16.44 -29.18
N GLU A 108 7.95 16.78 -28.28
CA GLU A 108 9.01 17.77 -28.54
C GLU A 108 10.13 17.25 -29.46
N PHE A 109 10.46 15.96 -29.42
CA PHE A 109 11.63 15.39 -30.10
C PHE A 109 11.30 14.37 -31.19
N PHE A 110 10.17 14.52 -31.88
CA PHE A 110 9.77 13.63 -32.96
C PHE A 110 10.48 13.94 -34.29
N GLU A 111 11.34 13.03 -34.76
CA GLU A 111 11.84 13.02 -36.13
C GLU A 111 11.01 12.06 -36.99
N PRO A 112 10.26 12.55 -37.99
CA PRO A 112 9.59 11.67 -38.94
C PRO A 112 10.63 10.93 -39.78
N VAL A 113 10.46 9.62 -39.94
CA VAL A 113 11.27 8.84 -40.87
C VAL A 113 10.71 9.08 -42.27
N ASP A 114 11.51 9.72 -43.14
CA ASP A 114 11.18 9.86 -44.55
C ASP A 114 11.26 8.49 -45.26
N ASP A 115 10.20 8.11 -45.97
CA ASP A 115 10.13 6.91 -46.85
C ASP A 115 10.93 7.09 -48.16
#